data_AF-A0A914XN48-F1
#
_entry.id   AF-A0A914XN48-F1
#
_cell.length_a   1.000
_cell.length_b   1.000
_cell.length_c   1.000
_cell.angle_alpha   90.00
_cell.angle_beta   90.00
_cell.angle_gamma   90.00
#
_symmetry.space_group_name_H-M   'P 1'
#
loop_
_entity.id
_entity.type
_entity.pdbx_description
1 polymer ?
#
loop_
_entity_poly.entity_id
_entity_poly.type
_entity_poly.pdbx_seq_one_letter_code
_entity_poly.pdbx_strand_id
1 'polypeptide(L)'
;MKTPAVLLVLLFVRSFAFPVEDVEETASNKADVNAEIEEKFGDFKENCFPKPSGGCSCNEKDADGNEIVAKYDAEAQCKLPVFTETREGVPIFKRSVTEEQARANYDKVVQELKEKFKGLKEGCYPRPKGCLCVVGKNADGRDITERRMKEIDCKCREGEVGSGCPAGA
;
A
#
# COMPACT_ATOMS: atom_id res chain seq x y z
N MET A 1 -20.27 40.75 -55.90
CA MET A 1 -19.11 40.90 -55.00
C MET A 1 -19.55 40.53 -53.59
N LYS A 2 -19.24 39.32 -53.14
CA LYS A 2 -19.50 38.85 -51.77
C LYS A 2 -18.24 38.14 -51.30
N THR A 3 -17.36 38.86 -50.65
CA THR A 3 -16.25 38.31 -49.86
C THR A 3 -16.88 37.53 -48.70
N PRO A 4 -16.62 36.21 -48.55
CA PRO A 4 -17.22 35.47 -47.46
C PRO A 4 -16.50 35.81 -46.17
N ALA A 5 -17.28 36.18 -45.15
CA ALA A 5 -16.89 36.49 -43.78
C ALA A 5 -16.14 35.35 -43.03
N VAL A 6 -15.78 34.27 -43.75
CA VAL A 6 -15.11 33.08 -43.22
C VAL A 6 -13.62 33.34 -42.96
N LEU A 7 -12.99 34.28 -43.67
CA LEU A 7 -11.55 34.56 -43.51
C LEU A 7 -11.22 35.30 -42.19
N LEU A 8 -12.18 36.02 -41.61
CA LEU A 8 -11.96 36.83 -40.40
C LEU A 8 -12.04 35.98 -39.12
N VAL A 9 -12.79 34.88 -39.13
CA VAL A 9 -12.92 33.97 -37.98
C VAL A 9 -11.65 33.13 -37.79
N LEU A 10 -10.93 32.79 -38.87
CA LEU A 10 -9.71 31.99 -38.80
C LEU A 10 -8.49 32.73 -38.19
N LEU A 11 -8.52 34.07 -38.14
CA LEU A 11 -7.43 34.86 -37.56
C LEU A 11 -7.58 35.07 -36.04
N PHE A 12 -8.79 34.95 -35.48
CA PHE A 12 -9.02 35.13 -34.04
C PHE A 12 -8.69 33.90 -33.18
N VAL A 13 -8.74 32.69 -33.77
CA VAL A 13 -8.45 31.43 -33.02
C VAL A 13 -6.94 31.22 -32.81
N ARG A 14 -6.08 32.01 -33.47
CA ARG A 14 -4.61 31.89 -33.38
C ARG A 14 -3.95 32.67 -32.24
N SER A 15 -4.70 33.45 -31.44
CA SER A 15 -4.13 34.32 -30.40
C SER A 15 -4.24 33.79 -28.96
N PHE A 16 -4.86 32.63 -28.74
CA PHE A 16 -4.82 31.94 -27.44
C PHE A 16 -3.83 30.78 -27.48
N ALA A 17 -2.57 31.07 -27.82
CA ALA A 17 -1.47 30.22 -27.39
C ALA A 17 -1.24 30.53 -25.90
N PHE A 18 -1.84 29.74 -25.02
CA PHE A 18 -1.36 29.66 -23.63
C PHE A 18 0.11 29.24 -23.69
N PRO A 19 1.03 29.92 -22.99
CA PRO A 19 2.44 29.56 -23.00
C PRO A 19 2.59 28.12 -22.50
N VAL A 20 3.07 27.24 -23.36
CA VAL A 20 3.37 25.82 -23.07
C VAL A 20 4.68 25.70 -22.26
N GLU A 21 5.39 26.81 -22.08
CA GLU A 21 6.70 26.91 -21.41
C GLU A 21 6.63 26.60 -19.91
N ASP A 22 5.53 26.91 -19.21
CA ASP A 22 5.41 26.69 -17.76
C ASP A 22 5.38 25.20 -17.35
N VAL A 23 4.94 24.29 -18.23
CA VAL A 23 4.79 22.85 -17.89
C VAL A 23 6.16 22.13 -17.91
N GLU A 24 7.06 22.54 -18.80
CA GLU A 24 8.39 21.95 -18.93
C GLU A 24 9.31 22.41 -17.78
N GLU A 25 9.27 23.69 -17.43
CA GLU A 25 10.01 24.23 -16.28
C GLU A 25 9.53 23.62 -14.95
N THR A 26 8.21 23.47 -14.77
CA THR A 26 7.65 22.80 -13.57
C THR A 26 8.03 21.31 -13.51
N ALA A 27 8.14 20.63 -14.66
CA ALA A 27 8.57 19.24 -14.71
C ALA A 27 10.06 19.08 -14.35
N SER A 28 10.93 19.98 -14.84
CA SER A 28 12.36 20.01 -14.47
C SER A 28 12.54 20.31 -13.00
N ASN A 29 11.89 21.37 -12.50
CA ASN A 29 11.98 21.77 -11.09
C ASN A 29 11.49 20.66 -10.15
N LYS A 30 10.46 19.89 -10.56
CA LYS A 30 10.00 18.73 -9.78
C LYS A 30 11.03 17.60 -9.76
N ALA A 31 11.72 17.35 -10.86
CA ALA A 31 12.76 16.32 -10.92
C ALA A 31 13.95 16.69 -10.02
N ASP A 32 14.39 17.96 -10.06
CA ASP A 32 15.51 18.45 -9.26
C ASP A 32 15.18 18.44 -7.75
N VAL A 33 13.98 18.88 -7.37
CA VAL A 33 13.53 18.84 -5.97
C VAL A 33 13.37 17.41 -5.48
N ASN A 34 12.88 16.48 -6.32
CA ASN A 34 12.81 15.07 -5.95
C ASN A 34 14.20 14.46 -5.74
N ALA A 35 15.17 14.79 -6.60
CA ALA A 35 16.55 14.35 -6.44
C ALA A 35 17.18 14.91 -5.15
N GLU A 36 16.93 16.18 -4.83
CA GLU A 36 17.39 16.80 -3.57
C GLU A 36 16.76 16.15 -2.33
N ILE A 37 15.48 15.78 -2.40
CA ILE A 37 14.78 15.06 -1.32
C ILE A 37 15.36 13.65 -1.14
N GLU A 38 15.61 12.92 -2.23
CA GLU A 38 16.22 11.59 -2.18
C GLU A 38 17.64 11.64 -1.62
N GLU A 39 18.45 12.64 -2.03
CA GLU A 39 19.81 12.83 -1.52
C GLU A 39 19.83 13.13 -0.01
N LYS A 40 18.95 14.02 0.45
CA LYS A 40 18.96 14.47 1.85
C LYS A 40 18.26 13.51 2.81
N PHE A 41 17.19 12.87 2.34
CA PHE A 41 16.24 12.16 3.20
C PHE A 41 15.95 10.72 2.77
N GLY A 42 16.52 10.23 1.66
CA GLY A 42 16.31 8.85 1.18
C GLY A 42 16.73 7.76 2.18
N ASP A 43 17.69 8.06 3.06
CA ASP A 43 18.23 7.12 4.04
C ASP A 43 17.53 7.17 5.42
N PHE A 44 16.45 7.94 5.56
CA PHE A 44 15.75 8.06 6.84
C PHE A 44 15.05 6.74 7.21
N LYS A 45 15.04 6.43 8.51
CA LYS A 45 14.35 5.28 9.07
C LYS A 45 12.85 5.38 8.81
N GLU A 46 12.22 4.23 8.55
CA GLU A 46 10.76 4.11 8.41
C GLU A 46 10.03 4.80 9.57
N ASN A 47 9.01 5.60 9.25
CA ASN A 47 8.24 6.44 10.17
C ASN A 47 8.99 7.62 10.82
N CYS A 48 10.14 8.02 10.28
CA CYS A 48 10.86 9.24 10.68
C CYS A 48 10.70 10.38 9.67
N PHE A 49 10.29 11.56 10.15
CA PHE A 49 10.04 12.75 9.35
C PHE A 49 11.08 13.84 9.65
N PRO A 50 11.70 14.47 8.64
CA PRO A 50 12.71 15.51 8.85
C PRO A 50 12.13 16.77 9.49
N LYS A 51 12.91 17.41 10.35
CA LYS A 51 12.57 18.71 10.97
C LYS A 51 13.35 19.85 10.29
N PRO A 52 12.73 21.02 10.08
CA PRO A 52 13.42 22.18 9.48
C PRO A 52 14.56 22.72 10.36
N SER A 53 14.52 22.47 11.68
CA SER A 53 15.58 22.85 12.62
C SER A 53 16.74 21.86 12.71
N GLY A 54 16.75 20.82 11.87
CA GLY A 54 17.68 19.70 11.96
C GLY A 54 17.11 18.51 12.75
N GLY A 55 17.58 17.30 12.40
CA GLY A 55 17.09 16.04 12.96
C GLY A 55 15.72 15.59 12.43
N CYS A 56 15.03 14.74 13.19
CA CYS A 56 13.77 14.11 12.76
C CYS A 56 12.80 13.83 13.92
N SER A 57 11.55 13.55 13.56
CA SER A 57 10.49 13.08 14.44
C SER A 57 10.05 11.70 13.98
N CYS A 58 10.21 10.69 14.80
CA CYS A 58 9.91 9.30 14.48
C CYS A 58 8.70 8.79 15.25
N ASN A 59 7.76 8.13 14.57
CA ASN A 59 6.67 7.41 15.22
C ASN A 59 7.15 5.99 15.56
N GLU A 60 7.42 5.76 16.84
CA GLU A 60 7.91 4.48 17.36
C GLU A 60 6.85 3.85 18.26
N LYS A 61 7.03 2.57 18.63
CA LYS A 61 6.15 1.89 19.58
C LYS A 61 6.85 1.72 20.91
N ASP A 62 6.15 2.04 22.01
CA ASP A 62 6.64 1.78 23.36
C ASP A 62 6.60 0.28 23.71
N ALA A 63 7.03 -0.07 24.93
CA ALA A 63 7.05 -1.44 25.42
C ALA A 63 5.65 -2.09 25.52
N ASP A 64 4.60 -1.27 25.59
CA ASP A 64 3.19 -1.67 25.68
C ASP A 64 2.50 -1.66 24.30
N GLY A 65 3.23 -1.28 23.25
CA GLY A 65 2.76 -1.25 21.86
C GLY A 65 2.04 0.05 21.43
N ASN A 66 2.06 1.10 22.27
CA ASN A 66 1.45 2.39 21.93
C ASN A 66 2.37 3.23 21.04
N GLU A 67 1.78 4.00 20.12
CA GLU A 67 2.54 4.90 19.24
C GLU A 67 3.02 6.13 20.01
N ILE A 68 4.34 6.32 20.05
CA ILE A 68 5.01 7.46 20.65
C ILE A 68 5.80 8.23 19.60
N VAL A 69 5.89 9.55 19.77
CA VAL A 69 6.66 10.42 18.86
C VAL A 69 8.01 10.72 19.48
N ALA A 70 9.05 10.03 19.03
CA ALA A 70 10.43 10.26 19.43
C ALA A 70 11.03 11.42 18.61
N LYS A 71 11.66 12.39 19.28
CA LYS A 71 12.30 13.54 18.62
C LYS A 71 13.81 13.40 18.73
N TYR A 72 14.48 13.51 17.60
CA TYR A 72 15.93 13.45 17.49
C TYR A 72 16.45 14.75 16.89
N ASP A 73 17.53 15.29 17.43
CA ASP A 73 18.12 16.55 16.94
C ASP A 73 19.32 16.31 16.00
N ALA A 74 19.91 15.11 16.04
CA ALA A 74 20.99 14.71 15.16
C ALA A 74 20.47 13.90 13.96
N GLU A 75 20.87 14.27 12.74
CA GLU A 75 20.49 13.55 11.51
C GLU A 75 20.97 12.09 11.50
N ALA A 76 22.09 11.78 12.16
CA ALA A 76 22.61 10.42 12.26
C ALA A 76 21.66 9.46 13.00
N GLN A 77 20.81 9.98 13.91
CA GLN A 77 19.81 9.18 14.64
C GLN A 77 18.56 8.91 13.80
N CYS A 78 18.40 9.66 12.71
CA CYS A 78 17.28 9.57 11.79
C CYS A 78 17.54 8.59 10.67
N LYS A 79 18.81 8.33 10.37
CA LYS A 79 19.23 7.45 9.28
C LYS A 79 19.31 6.00 9.76
N LEU A 80 19.07 5.07 8.84
CA LEU A 80 19.31 3.66 9.12
C LEU A 80 20.81 3.44 9.44
N PRO A 81 21.16 2.63 10.45
CA PRO A 81 22.55 2.29 10.70
C PRO A 81 23.14 1.61 9.47
N VAL A 82 24.16 2.24 8.87
CA VAL A 82 24.96 1.66 7.80
C VAL A 82 25.85 0.59 8.43
N PHE A 83 25.41 -0.67 8.41
CA PHE A 83 26.25 -1.79 8.86
C PHE A 83 27.32 -2.06 7.80
N THR A 84 28.54 -1.61 8.07
CA THR A 84 29.72 -1.83 7.22
C THR A 84 30.37 -3.18 7.52
N GLU A 85 29.76 -4.28 7.06
CA GLU A 85 30.55 -5.46 6.71
C GLU A 85 30.61 -5.56 5.18
N THR A 86 31.75 -5.15 4.64
CA THR A 86 32.10 -5.34 3.23
C THR A 86 32.82 -6.68 3.08
N ARG A 87 32.15 -7.67 2.50
CA ARG A 87 32.88 -8.66 1.70
C ARG A 87 32.97 -8.07 0.29
N GLU A 88 34.18 -7.71 -0.13
CA GLU A 88 34.50 -7.32 -1.52
C GLU A 88 33.77 -6.07 -2.05
N GLY A 89 33.57 -5.04 -1.22
CA GLY A 89 33.17 -3.71 -1.71
C GLY A 89 31.74 -3.58 -2.24
N VAL A 90 30.86 -4.55 -2.00
CA VAL A 90 29.44 -4.46 -2.34
C VAL A 90 28.61 -4.15 -1.09
N PRO A 91 27.89 -3.01 -1.02
CA PRO A 91 26.97 -2.73 0.08
C PRO A 91 25.74 -3.66 -0.04
N ILE A 92 25.60 -4.62 0.88
CA ILE A 92 24.44 -5.50 0.95
C ILE A 92 23.45 -4.93 1.97
N PHE A 93 22.47 -4.14 1.51
CA PHE A 93 21.26 -3.87 2.28
C PHE A 93 20.32 -5.07 2.19
N LYS A 94 20.59 -6.11 2.97
CA LYS A 94 19.60 -7.15 3.26
C LYS A 94 19.68 -7.45 4.74
N ARG A 95 18.58 -7.25 5.48
CA ARG A 95 18.30 -8.21 6.56
C ARG A 95 18.21 -9.53 5.83
N SER A 96 19.29 -10.30 5.81
CA SER A 96 19.32 -11.63 5.21
C SER A 96 18.49 -12.53 6.10
N VAL A 97 17.16 -12.39 5.99
CA VAL A 97 16.23 -13.40 6.46
C VAL A 97 16.69 -14.68 5.76
N THR A 98 17.17 -15.64 6.54
CA THR A 98 17.64 -16.90 5.95
C THR A 98 16.47 -17.56 5.23
N GLU A 99 16.76 -18.43 4.27
CA GLU A 99 15.70 -19.16 3.58
C GLU A 99 14.84 -19.94 4.58
N GLU A 100 15.43 -20.49 5.65
CA GLU A 100 14.67 -21.18 6.69
C GLU A 100 13.76 -20.22 7.48
N GLN A 101 14.23 -19.01 7.81
CA GLN A 101 13.41 -18.01 8.49
C GLN A 101 12.26 -17.52 7.60
N ALA A 102 12.49 -17.34 6.30
CA ALA A 102 11.45 -16.94 5.35
C ALA A 102 10.40 -18.04 5.21
N ARG A 103 10.82 -19.30 5.09
CA ARG A 103 9.92 -20.47 5.07
C ARG A 103 9.13 -20.58 6.37
N ALA A 104 9.77 -20.47 7.53
CA ALA A 104 9.10 -20.53 8.82
C ALA A 104 8.07 -19.40 9.01
N ASN A 105 8.37 -18.18 8.55
CA ASN A 105 7.41 -17.07 8.61
C ASN A 105 6.23 -17.30 7.65
N TYR A 106 6.49 -17.79 6.45
CA TYR A 106 5.45 -18.17 5.50
C TYR A 106 4.54 -19.26 6.08
N ASP A 107 5.12 -20.31 6.69
CA ASP A 107 4.37 -21.41 7.30
C ASP A 107 3.44 -20.93 8.43
N LYS A 108 3.88 -19.97 9.25
CA LYS A 108 3.03 -19.35 10.28
C LYS A 108 1.82 -18.64 9.68
N VAL A 109 2.02 -17.86 8.62
CA VAL A 109 0.91 -17.17 7.92
C VAL A 109 -0.05 -18.18 7.31
N VAL A 110 0.48 -19.25 6.69
CA VAL A 110 -0.35 -20.33 6.12
C VAL A 110 -1.16 -21.04 7.21
N GLN A 111 -0.57 -21.31 8.38
CA GLN A 111 -1.29 -21.89 9.52
C GLN A 111 -2.39 -20.97 10.02
N GLU A 112 -2.10 -19.68 10.22
CA GLU A 112 -3.09 -18.68 10.62
C GLU A 112 -4.26 -18.60 9.64
N LEU A 113 -3.97 -18.63 8.33
CA LEU A 113 -4.99 -18.65 7.29
C LEU A 113 -5.82 -19.94 7.36
N LYS A 114 -5.18 -21.11 7.47
CA LYS A 114 -5.90 -22.39 7.60
C LYS A 114 -6.86 -22.40 8.78
N GLU A 115 -6.45 -21.83 9.91
CA GLU A 115 -7.30 -21.69 11.10
C GLU A 115 -8.48 -20.73 10.86
N LYS A 116 -8.23 -19.56 10.27
CA LYS A 116 -9.28 -18.56 9.97
C LYS A 116 -10.32 -19.07 8.97
N PHE A 117 -9.93 -19.93 8.04
CA PHE A 117 -10.83 -20.52 7.04
C PHE A 117 -11.41 -21.88 7.46
N LYS A 118 -11.03 -22.42 8.62
CA LYS A 118 -11.50 -23.73 9.08
C LYS A 118 -13.01 -23.76 9.29
N GLY A 119 -13.69 -24.67 8.59
CA GLY A 119 -15.13 -24.89 8.66
C GLY A 119 -15.97 -23.77 8.07
N LEU A 120 -15.36 -22.78 7.41
CA LEU A 120 -16.07 -21.66 6.78
C LEU A 120 -16.78 -22.15 5.52
N LYS A 121 -18.02 -21.71 5.30
CA LYS A 121 -18.80 -22.04 4.09
C LYS A 121 -18.06 -21.57 2.83
N GLU A 122 -18.17 -22.32 1.75
CA GLU A 122 -17.60 -21.93 0.46
C GLU A 122 -18.18 -20.57 0.03
N GLY A 123 -17.31 -19.70 -0.49
CA GLY A 123 -17.68 -18.32 -0.86
C GLY A 123 -17.85 -17.37 0.32
N CYS A 124 -17.62 -17.81 1.57
CA CYS A 124 -17.53 -16.94 2.73
C CYS A 124 -16.07 -16.59 3.09
N TYR A 125 -15.87 -15.37 3.60
CA TYR A 125 -14.57 -14.82 3.96
C TYR A 125 -14.56 -14.29 5.41
N PRO A 126 -13.55 -14.63 6.21
CA PRO A 126 -13.51 -14.31 7.63
C PRO A 126 -13.34 -12.79 7.85
N ARG A 127 -14.07 -12.26 8.84
CA ARG A 127 -14.03 -10.87 9.28
C ARG A 127 -13.84 -10.82 10.80
N PRO A 128 -13.38 -9.70 11.39
CA PRO A 128 -13.31 -9.55 12.84
C PRO A 128 -14.66 -9.75 13.56
N LYS A 129 -15.77 -9.45 12.88
CA LYS A 129 -17.14 -9.74 13.34
C LYS A 129 -17.88 -10.46 12.22
N GLY A 130 -18.08 -11.77 12.41
CA GLY A 130 -18.77 -12.65 11.45
C GLY A 130 -17.99 -12.89 10.16
N CYS A 131 -18.67 -12.83 9.02
CA CYS A 131 -18.08 -13.11 7.70
C CYS A 131 -18.78 -12.34 6.58
N LEU A 132 -18.13 -12.29 5.42
CA LEU A 132 -18.69 -11.79 4.17
C LEU A 132 -18.88 -12.97 3.21
N CYS A 133 -20.10 -13.24 2.76
CA CYS A 133 -20.40 -14.38 1.89
C CYS A 133 -20.90 -13.92 0.53
N VAL A 134 -20.39 -14.52 -0.54
CA VAL A 134 -20.94 -14.37 -1.88
C VAL A 134 -22.23 -15.18 -1.96
N VAL A 135 -23.35 -14.51 -2.23
CA VAL A 135 -24.69 -15.13 -2.30
C VAL A 135 -25.19 -15.30 -3.74
N GLY A 136 -24.51 -14.70 -4.71
CA GLY A 136 -24.84 -14.83 -6.12
C GLY A 136 -24.03 -13.86 -6.97
N LYS A 137 -24.44 -13.71 -8.24
CA LYS A 137 -23.91 -12.72 -9.17
C LYS A 137 -25.05 -11.86 -9.71
N ASN A 138 -24.79 -10.57 -9.86
CA ASN A 138 -25.71 -9.64 -10.53
C ASN A 138 -25.75 -9.91 -12.04
N ALA A 139 -26.67 -9.23 -12.76
CA ALA A 139 -26.78 -9.33 -14.22
C ALA A 139 -25.46 -9.01 -14.95
N ASP A 140 -24.62 -8.13 -14.37
CA ASP A 140 -23.30 -7.77 -14.90
C ASP A 140 -22.18 -8.78 -14.50
N GLY A 141 -22.52 -9.91 -13.86
CA GLY A 141 -21.57 -10.93 -13.43
C GLY A 141 -20.77 -10.60 -12.16
N ARG A 142 -21.00 -9.43 -11.54
CA ARG A 142 -20.37 -9.01 -10.29
C ARG A 142 -20.94 -9.77 -9.10
N ASP A 143 -20.09 -10.15 -8.16
CA ASP A 143 -20.50 -10.87 -6.95
C ASP A 143 -21.42 -10.01 -6.07
N ILE A 144 -22.52 -10.62 -5.66
CA ILE A 144 -23.41 -10.10 -4.62
C ILE A 144 -22.92 -10.65 -3.31
N THR A 145 -22.51 -9.78 -2.40
CA THR A 145 -21.99 -10.17 -1.09
C THR A 145 -22.93 -9.80 0.03
N GLU A 146 -23.14 -10.69 0.99
CA GLU A 146 -23.92 -10.46 2.20
C GLU A 146 -23.03 -10.58 3.44
N ARG A 147 -23.16 -9.64 4.39
CA ARG A 147 -22.43 -9.69 5.66
C ARG A 147 -23.26 -10.45 6.69
N ARG A 148 -22.69 -11.52 7.23
CA ARG A 148 -23.29 -12.30 8.34
C ARG A 148 -22.53 -12.00 9.61
N MET A 149 -23.24 -11.79 10.72
CA MET A 149 -22.63 -11.34 11.97
C MET A 149 -22.36 -12.48 12.96
N LYS A 150 -23.06 -13.61 12.83
CA LYS A 150 -22.91 -14.77 13.71
C LYS A 150 -22.04 -15.83 13.05
N GLU A 151 -21.20 -16.47 13.85
CA GLU A 151 -20.30 -17.52 13.38
C GLU A 151 -21.03 -18.75 12.83
N ILE A 152 -22.20 -19.08 13.38
CA ILE A 152 -23.04 -20.18 12.89
C ILE A 152 -23.60 -19.96 11.48
N ASP A 153 -23.74 -18.71 11.07
CA ASP A 153 -24.20 -18.36 9.71
C ASP A 153 -23.02 -18.40 8.72
N CYS A 154 -21.79 -18.44 9.23
CA CYS A 154 -20.54 -18.42 8.45
C CYS A 154 -19.94 -19.81 8.25
N LYS A 155 -20.18 -20.74 9.19
CA LYS A 155 -19.56 -22.07 9.21
C LYS A 155 -20.57 -23.18 8.94
N CYS A 156 -20.09 -24.29 8.38
CA CYS A 156 -20.87 -25.52 8.23
C CYS A 156 -21.05 -26.19 9.59
N ARG A 157 -22.23 -26.79 9.83
CA ARG A 157 -22.43 -27.69 10.96
C ARG A 157 -21.90 -29.08 10.61
N GLU A 158 -21.57 -29.87 11.63
CA GLU A 158 -21.10 -31.25 11.44
C GLU A 158 -22.15 -32.06 10.67
N GLY A 159 -21.75 -32.61 9.51
CA GLY A 159 -22.64 -33.38 8.64
C GLY A 159 -23.66 -32.56 7.83
N GLU A 160 -23.58 -31.21 7.84
CA GLU A 160 -24.42 -30.36 6.98
C GLU A 160 -23.96 -30.48 5.53
N VAL A 161 -24.83 -31.00 4.66
CA VAL A 161 -24.62 -31.03 3.21
C VAL A 161 -25.60 -30.04 2.61
N GLY A 162 -25.11 -28.95 2.03
CA GLY A 162 -25.94 -27.84 1.61
C GLY A 162 -25.20 -26.77 0.79
N SER A 163 -25.86 -25.65 0.50
CA SER A 163 -25.28 -24.55 -0.28
C SER A 163 -24.02 -23.96 0.38
N GLY A 164 -22.86 -24.38 -0.12
CA GLY A 164 -21.54 -23.98 0.38
C GLY A 164 -20.95 -24.88 1.48
N CYS A 165 -21.53 -26.05 1.76
CA CYS A 165 -20.95 -27.05 2.64
C CYS A 165 -20.71 -28.35 1.87
N PRO A 166 -19.45 -28.72 1.61
CA PRO A 166 -19.14 -29.96 0.90
C PRO A 166 -19.52 -31.18 1.74
N ALA A 167 -19.82 -32.29 1.08
CA ALA A 167 -20.10 -33.55 1.75
C ALA A 167 -18.83 -34.04 2.48
N GLY A 168 -18.80 -33.93 3.81
CA GLY A 168 -17.68 -34.37 4.66
C GLY A 168 -16.91 -33.27 5.39
N ALA A 169 -17.49 -32.07 5.55
CA ALA A 169 -16.95 -30.99 6.40
C ALA A 169 -16.98 -31.32 7.90
#